data_AF-A0A975EIP4-F1
#
_entry.id   AF-A0A975EIP4-F1
#
_cell.length_a   1.000
_cell.length_b   1.000
_cell.length_c   1.000
_cell.angle_alpha   90.00
_cell.angle_beta   90.00
_cell.angle_gamma   90.00
#
_symmetry.space_group_name_H-M   'P 1'
#
loop_
_entity.id
_entity.type
_entity.pdbx_description
1 polymer ?
#
loop_
_entity_poly.entity_id
_entity_poly.type
_entity_poly.pdbx_seq_one_letter_code
_entity_poly.pdbx_strand_id
1 'polypeptide(L)'
;MKTNPDTPRALYIGLDVHKEKTSIAILEAERDAEPRPYGEIGTTQHALERAIRRIAKSNGRKLSDLHVCYEASGCGFWIARRLLQMGVRCEVIAPSLIPTKSGDRVKTDKRDAMKLAKNLRSNDLVPVNIPDSVDEAVRDLCRGRTDAVDDLRRARARLLALLRRLGYKYDGKTHWSQAHMNYLRGLRMPDSAHHIVLEDNLTLIDFHEKRVERIEAEMLNLLGGWQRKPLVDALMAFKGFKLVAAMVTVSEIGTFSRFEHPKKLMAFLGLVPSENSSGGKQRQGGITKCGNPHARWLLIEQATHYRYPPKVSEQLSRRQTGQARWILELSWSTQLRLSTRFMSLAKRRLHHNKIKVSVARELCAFIWELGTRIESKTPIRKTSKPSAMPARRKDR
;
A
#
# COMPACT_ATOMS: atom_id res chain seq x y z
N MET A 1 14.94 47.42 -23.61
CA MET A 1 14.57 46.01 -23.84
C MET A 1 13.33 45.70 -23.03
N LYS A 2 12.15 45.65 -23.67
CA LYS A 2 10.88 45.34 -22.99
C LYS A 2 10.87 43.84 -22.69
N THR A 3 10.84 43.46 -21.42
CA THR A 3 10.66 42.07 -20.98
C THR A 3 9.25 41.62 -21.37
N ASN A 4 9.18 40.61 -22.23
CA ASN A 4 7.92 39.99 -22.64
C ASN A 4 7.26 39.34 -21.39
N PRO A 5 6.02 39.71 -21.01
CA PRO A 5 5.40 39.26 -19.76
C PRO A 5 4.97 37.78 -19.75
N ASP A 6 5.08 37.08 -20.88
CA ASP A 6 4.61 35.70 -21.06
C ASP A 6 5.70 34.62 -20.96
N THR A 7 6.89 34.92 -20.43
CA THR A 7 7.84 33.83 -20.14
C THR A 7 7.26 32.91 -19.08
N PRO A 8 7.04 31.62 -19.36
CA PRO A 8 6.50 30.70 -18.36
C PRO A 8 7.41 30.73 -17.14
N ARG A 9 6.88 31.20 -16.00
CA ARG A 9 7.65 31.42 -14.78
C ARG A 9 8.15 30.14 -14.13
N ALA A 10 7.68 28.99 -14.60
CA ALA A 10 7.93 27.70 -14.00
C ALA A 10 9.38 27.22 -14.19
N LEU A 11 9.96 26.66 -13.13
CA LEU A 11 11.22 25.92 -13.17
C LEU A 11 10.93 24.47 -12.76
N TYR A 12 11.24 23.54 -13.65
CA TYR A 12 11.02 22.11 -13.44
C TYR A 12 12.25 21.46 -12.84
N ILE A 13 12.05 20.66 -11.80
CA ILE A 13 13.12 20.04 -11.01
C ILE A 13 12.85 18.55 -10.92
N GLY A 14 13.82 17.74 -11.36
CA GLY A 14 13.82 16.30 -11.16
C GLY A 14 14.75 15.95 -10.01
N LEU A 15 14.26 15.16 -9.05
CA LEU A 15 15.07 14.60 -7.97
C LEU A 15 15.15 13.09 -8.16
N ASP A 16 16.37 12.58 -8.30
CA ASP A 16 16.64 11.17 -8.17
C ASP A 16 17.10 10.87 -6.74
N VAL A 17 16.24 10.19 -5.98
CA VAL A 17 16.32 10.12 -4.51
C VAL A 17 16.86 8.76 -4.08
N HIS A 18 18.07 8.75 -3.54
CA HIS A 18 18.66 7.62 -2.85
C HIS A 18 18.76 7.84 -1.34
N LYS A 19 19.03 6.76 -0.60
CA LYS A 19 19.07 6.75 0.88
C LYS A 19 19.97 7.84 1.47
N GLU A 20 21.14 8.04 0.88
CA GLU A 20 22.16 8.97 1.41
C GLU A 20 22.27 10.26 0.61
N LYS A 21 22.09 10.16 -0.71
CA LYS A 21 22.25 11.28 -1.63
C LYS A 21 21.04 11.43 -2.55
N THR A 22 20.75 12.67 -2.92
CA THR A 22 19.73 13.03 -3.90
C THR A 22 20.38 13.83 -5.02
N SER A 23 20.27 13.33 -6.25
CA SER A 23 20.72 14.01 -7.46
C SER A 23 19.63 14.96 -7.95
N ILE A 24 20.02 16.19 -8.31
CA ILE A 24 19.09 17.24 -8.72
C ILE A 24 19.40 17.66 -10.15
N ALA A 25 18.35 17.75 -10.98
CA ALA A 25 18.40 18.40 -12.27
C ALA A 25 17.34 19.50 -12.37
N ILE A 26 17.62 20.53 -13.15
CA ILE A 26 16.74 21.67 -13.37
C ILE A 26 16.52 21.92 -14.86
N LEU A 27 15.32 22.37 -15.20
CA LEU A 27 14.88 22.61 -16.57
C LEU A 27 13.97 23.83 -16.61
N GLU A 28 14.33 24.82 -17.43
CA GLU A 28 13.49 25.99 -17.70
C GLU A 28 12.26 25.59 -18.54
N ALA A 29 11.20 26.37 -18.42
CA ALA A 29 9.95 26.12 -19.14
C ALA A 29 10.00 26.41 -20.64
N GLU A 30 11.05 27.07 -21.13
CA GLU A 30 11.28 27.34 -22.56
C GLU A 30 11.35 26.03 -23.36
N ARG A 31 10.77 26.02 -24.56
CA ARG A 31 10.60 24.81 -25.38
C ARG A 31 11.93 24.11 -25.69
N ASP A 32 12.94 24.89 -26.05
CA ASP A 32 14.24 24.40 -26.49
C ASP A 32 15.26 24.29 -25.34
N ALA A 33 14.85 24.60 -24.10
CA ALA A 33 15.70 24.37 -22.94
C ALA A 33 15.89 22.86 -22.75
N GLU A 34 17.14 22.48 -22.47
CA GLU A 34 17.50 21.10 -22.11
C GLU A 34 17.80 21.01 -20.60
N PRO A 35 17.50 19.86 -19.97
CA PRO A 35 17.70 19.69 -18.54
C PRO A 35 19.19 19.70 -18.24
N ARG A 36 19.58 20.41 -17.17
CA ARG A 36 20.97 20.48 -16.71
C ARG A 36 21.11 19.93 -15.31
N PRO A 37 22.22 19.22 -15.00
CA PRO A 37 22.49 18.79 -13.64
C PRO A 37 22.74 20.03 -12.76
N TYR A 38 22.14 20.04 -11.57
CA TYR A 38 22.43 21.05 -10.54
C TYR A 38 23.50 20.55 -9.57
N GLY A 39 23.46 19.26 -9.22
CA GLY A 39 24.42 18.62 -8.30
C GLY A 39 23.76 17.59 -7.39
N GLU A 40 24.51 17.12 -6.41
CA GLU A 40 24.07 16.17 -5.40
C GLU A 40 23.96 16.84 -4.03
N ILE A 41 22.99 16.42 -3.24
CA ILE A 41 22.82 16.81 -1.84
C ILE A 41 22.64 15.59 -0.96
N GLY A 42 22.89 15.72 0.34
CA GLY A 42 22.47 14.68 1.29
C GLY A 42 20.95 14.56 1.34
N THR A 43 20.43 13.33 1.45
CA THR A 43 18.98 13.06 1.56
C THR A 43 18.48 13.37 2.97
N THR A 44 18.46 14.67 3.30
CA THR A 44 18.02 15.19 4.60
C THR A 44 17.13 16.41 4.41
N GLN A 45 16.26 16.68 5.39
CA GLN A 45 15.36 17.82 5.34
C GLN A 45 16.12 19.15 5.21
N HIS A 46 17.17 19.35 6.00
CA HIS A 46 17.97 20.59 5.97
C HIS A 46 18.65 20.80 4.61
N ALA A 47 19.28 19.76 4.06
CA ALA A 47 19.96 19.86 2.77
C ALA A 47 18.96 20.14 1.63
N LEU A 48 17.81 19.46 1.63
CA LEU A 48 16.73 19.68 0.66
C LEU A 48 16.21 21.12 0.70
N GLU A 49 15.87 21.63 1.89
CA GLU A 49 15.36 23.00 2.04
C GLU A 49 16.37 24.04 1.56
N ARG A 50 17.64 23.87 1.94
CA ARG A 50 18.73 24.77 1.55
C ARG A 50 18.93 24.77 0.05
N ALA A 51 18.92 23.59 -0.59
CA ALA A 51 19.08 23.45 -2.03
C ALA A 51 17.93 24.11 -2.79
N ILE A 52 16.69 23.82 -2.41
CA ILE A 52 15.50 24.36 -3.09
C ILE A 52 15.42 25.88 -2.97
N ARG A 53 15.71 26.45 -1.79
CA ARG A 53 15.79 27.91 -1.61
C ARG A 53 16.92 28.54 -2.44
N ARG A 54 18.07 27.87 -2.53
CA ARG A 54 19.20 28.33 -3.34
C ARG A 54 18.86 28.30 -4.83
N ILE A 55 18.22 27.22 -5.31
CA ILE A 55 17.75 27.09 -6.69
C ILE A 55 16.74 28.19 -7.02
N ALA A 56 15.76 28.45 -6.15
CA ALA A 56 14.80 29.55 -6.35
C ALA A 56 15.53 30.89 -6.48
N LYS A 57 16.40 31.22 -5.52
CA LYS A 57 17.16 32.48 -5.49
C LYS A 57 18.07 32.65 -6.70
N SER A 58 18.84 31.63 -7.08
CA SER A 58 19.82 31.72 -8.16
C SER A 58 19.19 31.86 -9.54
N ASN A 59 17.94 31.42 -9.71
CA ASN A 59 17.20 31.52 -10.97
C ASN A 59 16.13 32.64 -10.93
N GLY A 60 16.16 33.51 -9.90
CA GLY A 60 15.21 34.62 -9.78
C GLY A 60 13.74 34.21 -9.66
N ARG A 61 13.46 33.01 -9.12
CA ARG A 61 12.12 32.41 -9.01
C ARG A 61 11.58 32.48 -7.58
N LYS A 62 10.26 32.54 -7.42
CA LYS A 62 9.60 32.27 -6.14
C LYS A 62 9.51 30.76 -5.91
N LEU A 63 9.32 30.33 -4.67
CA LEU A 63 9.10 28.91 -4.36
C LEU A 63 7.85 28.34 -5.05
N SER A 64 6.81 29.17 -5.21
CA SER A 64 5.58 28.83 -5.94
C SER A 64 5.80 28.56 -7.42
N ASP A 65 6.91 29.03 -7.99
CA ASP A 65 7.24 28.86 -9.39
C ASP A 65 8.01 27.55 -9.64
N LEU A 66 8.37 26.82 -8.56
CA LEU A 66 9.11 25.56 -8.67
C LEU A 66 8.14 24.37 -8.77
N HIS A 67 8.37 23.54 -9.78
CA HIS A 67 7.65 22.29 -10.01
C HIS A 67 8.63 21.14 -9.85
N VAL A 68 8.49 20.37 -8.77
CA VAL A 68 9.43 19.30 -8.40
C VAL A 68 8.80 17.94 -8.60
N CYS A 69 9.56 16.95 -9.08
CA CYS A 69 9.14 15.56 -9.02
C CYS A 69 10.25 14.63 -8.57
N TYR A 70 9.85 13.49 -8.01
CA TYR A 70 10.75 12.38 -7.71
C TYR A 70 10.01 11.04 -7.81
N GLU A 71 10.75 9.97 -8.06
CA GLU A 71 10.20 8.63 -8.16
C GLU A 71 9.78 8.09 -6.78
N ALA A 72 8.62 7.45 -6.70
CA ALA A 72 8.18 6.77 -5.48
C ALA A 72 9.20 5.69 -5.09
N SER A 73 9.86 5.86 -3.94
CA SER A 73 10.92 4.99 -3.47
C SER A 73 10.78 4.68 -1.97
N GLY A 74 11.71 3.90 -1.42
CA GLY A 74 11.79 3.64 0.01
C GLY A 74 12.00 4.88 0.87
N CYS A 75 12.33 6.04 0.27
CA CYS A 75 12.42 7.31 0.98
C CYS A 75 11.04 7.91 1.35
N GLY A 76 9.94 7.33 0.88
CA GLY A 76 8.59 7.69 1.31
C GLY A 76 8.13 9.09 0.86
N PHE A 77 7.18 9.68 1.60
CA PHE A 77 6.49 10.92 1.22
C PHE A 77 6.98 12.19 1.94
N TRP A 78 7.99 12.09 2.82
CA TRP A 78 8.46 13.25 3.61
C TRP A 78 9.01 14.38 2.73
N ILE A 79 9.67 14.05 1.61
CA ILE A 79 10.20 15.01 0.64
C ILE A 79 9.05 15.82 0.05
N ALA A 80 8.04 15.15 -0.51
CA ALA A 80 6.88 15.81 -1.09
C ALA A 80 6.16 16.68 -0.07
N ARG A 81 5.91 16.17 1.15
CA ARG A 81 5.26 16.94 2.21
C ARG A 81 6.05 18.18 2.59
N ARG A 82 7.38 18.07 2.69
CA ARG A 82 8.20 19.22 3.03
C ARG A 82 8.20 20.29 1.94
N LEU A 83 8.29 19.88 0.68
CA LEU A 83 8.21 20.79 -0.46
C LEU A 83 6.86 21.51 -0.50
N LEU A 84 5.75 20.77 -0.32
CA LEU A 84 4.42 21.37 -0.25
C LEU A 84 4.29 22.37 0.91
N GLN A 85 4.87 22.09 2.09
CA GLN A 85 4.90 23.05 3.21
C GLN A 85 5.71 24.31 2.90
N MET A 86 6.73 24.21 2.04
CA MET A 86 7.51 25.37 1.59
C MET A 86 6.78 26.18 0.50
N GLY A 87 5.60 25.74 0.05
CA GLY A 87 4.89 26.35 -1.07
C GLY A 87 5.41 25.94 -2.44
N VAL A 88 6.14 24.82 -2.52
CA VAL A 88 6.68 24.25 -3.77
C VAL A 88 5.74 23.14 -4.25
N ARG A 89 5.35 23.17 -5.53
CA ARG A 89 4.56 22.09 -6.13
C ARG A 89 5.44 20.84 -6.24
N CYS A 90 4.96 19.71 -5.70
CA CYS A 90 5.69 18.44 -5.78
C CYS A 90 4.80 17.28 -6.19
N GLU A 91 5.28 16.48 -7.16
CA GLU A 91 4.63 15.28 -7.65
C GLU A 91 5.52 14.06 -7.40
N VAL A 92 4.99 13.02 -6.76
CA VAL A 92 5.67 11.74 -6.59
C VAL A 92 5.24 10.83 -7.72
N ILE A 93 6.17 10.18 -8.40
CA ILE A 93 5.94 9.56 -9.70
C ILE A 93 5.94 8.04 -9.61
N ALA A 94 5.04 7.37 -10.32
CA ALA A 94 5.00 5.92 -10.39
C ALA A 94 6.21 5.36 -11.20
N PRO A 95 7.12 4.57 -10.57
CA PRO A 95 8.32 4.02 -11.21
C PRO A 95 8.07 3.36 -12.57
N SER A 96 7.08 2.47 -12.59
CA SER A 96 6.80 1.59 -13.73
C SER A 96 6.16 2.31 -14.92
N LEU A 97 5.81 3.58 -14.78
CA LEU A 97 5.12 4.37 -15.80
C LEU A 97 5.98 5.53 -16.32
N ILE A 98 7.24 5.65 -15.89
CA ILE A 98 8.17 6.65 -16.41
C ILE A 98 8.58 6.25 -17.84
N PRO A 99 8.33 7.07 -18.87
CA PRO A 99 8.71 6.75 -20.25
C PRO A 99 10.20 6.43 -20.39
N THR A 100 10.54 5.33 -21.06
CA THR A 100 11.92 4.91 -21.36
C THR A 100 12.07 4.70 -22.86
N LYS A 101 13.17 5.19 -23.46
CA LYS A 101 13.50 4.87 -24.85
C LYS A 101 14.07 3.45 -24.92
N SER A 102 13.55 2.65 -25.84
CA SER A 102 14.09 1.30 -26.09
C SER A 102 15.56 1.42 -26.54
N GLY A 103 16.44 0.61 -25.95
CA GLY A 103 17.88 0.62 -26.23
C GLY A 103 18.73 1.56 -25.36
N ASP A 104 18.14 2.53 -24.65
CA ASP A 104 18.88 3.36 -23.69
C ASP A 104 19.11 2.59 -22.38
N ARG A 105 20.29 1.97 -22.28
CA ARG A 105 20.68 1.09 -21.15
C ARG A 105 21.60 1.76 -20.13
N VAL A 106 22.03 3.00 -20.39
CA VAL A 106 22.96 3.69 -19.50
C VAL A 106 22.17 4.38 -18.39
N LYS A 107 22.29 3.84 -17.17
CA LYS A 107 21.65 4.37 -15.97
C LYS A 107 22.68 5.08 -15.11
N THR A 108 22.43 6.35 -14.79
CA THR A 108 23.24 7.16 -13.87
C THR A 108 22.32 8.14 -13.16
N ASP A 109 22.57 8.43 -11.89
CA ASP A 109 21.66 9.26 -11.07
C ASP A 109 21.41 10.65 -11.66
N LYS A 110 22.43 11.24 -12.30
CA LYS A 110 22.33 12.52 -13.01
C LYS A 110 21.36 12.45 -14.19
N ARG A 111 21.44 11.38 -15.00
CA ARG A 111 20.56 11.17 -16.16
C ARG A 111 19.13 10.89 -15.72
N ASP A 112 18.94 10.14 -14.63
CA ASP A 112 17.63 9.85 -14.08
C ASP A 112 16.95 11.13 -13.55
N ALA A 113 17.68 11.99 -12.83
CA ALA A 113 17.18 13.30 -12.40
C ALA A 113 16.81 14.20 -13.59
N MET A 114 17.67 14.28 -14.62
CA MET A 114 17.39 15.08 -15.84
C MET A 114 16.16 14.57 -16.60
N LYS A 115 16.02 13.25 -16.70
CA LYS A 115 14.88 12.59 -17.33
C LYS A 115 13.57 12.91 -16.60
N LEU A 116 13.58 12.88 -15.27
CA LEU A 116 12.44 13.28 -14.44
C LEU A 116 12.05 14.75 -14.70
N ALA A 117 13.02 15.67 -14.71
CA ALA A 117 12.75 17.08 -15.01
C ALA A 117 12.11 17.28 -16.40
N LYS A 118 12.65 16.58 -17.42
CA LYS A 118 12.16 16.64 -18.80
C LYS A 118 10.73 16.12 -18.92
N ASN A 119 10.46 14.95 -18.37
CA ASN A 119 9.13 14.34 -18.43
C ASN A 119 8.09 15.11 -17.59
N LEU A 120 8.51 15.76 -16.49
CA LEU A 120 7.64 16.62 -15.70
C LEU A 120 7.20 17.86 -16.49
N ARG A 121 8.12 18.48 -17.24
CA ARG A 121 7.80 19.61 -18.13
C ARG A 121 6.80 19.21 -19.21
N SER A 122 7.00 18.02 -19.80
CA SER A 122 6.12 17.49 -20.86
C SER A 122 4.78 16.96 -20.35
N ASN A 123 4.56 16.89 -19.03
CA ASN A 123 3.36 16.29 -18.43
C ASN A 123 3.17 14.80 -18.79
N ASP A 124 4.28 14.08 -19.04
CA ASP A 124 4.29 12.65 -19.40
C ASP A 124 4.39 11.73 -18.18
N LEU A 125 4.38 12.30 -16.98
CA LEU A 125 4.53 11.56 -15.73
C LEU A 125 3.16 11.23 -15.11
N VAL A 126 3.08 10.05 -14.51
CA VAL A 126 1.88 9.61 -13.78
C VAL A 126 2.13 9.77 -12.27
N PRO A 127 1.49 10.76 -11.62
CA PRO A 127 1.68 10.97 -10.19
C PRO A 127 0.99 9.87 -9.36
N VAL A 128 1.63 9.46 -8.27
CA VAL A 128 1.01 8.65 -7.22
C VAL A 128 0.31 9.56 -6.21
N ASN A 129 -0.79 9.06 -5.67
CA ASN A 129 -1.49 9.77 -4.61
C ASN A 129 -0.68 9.73 -3.30
N ILE A 130 -0.26 10.90 -2.83
CA ILE A 130 0.33 11.05 -1.50
C ILE A 130 -0.79 10.86 -0.46
N PRO A 131 -0.71 9.84 0.42
CA PRO A 131 -1.69 9.66 1.49
C PRO A 131 -1.60 10.81 2.50
N ASP A 132 -2.71 11.09 3.18
CA ASP A 132 -2.68 11.89 4.40
C ASP A 132 -1.74 11.25 5.43
N SER A 133 -1.13 12.03 6.31
CA SER A 133 -0.21 11.51 7.32
C SER A 133 -0.86 10.53 8.28
N VAL A 134 -2.13 10.76 8.63
CA VAL A 134 -2.87 9.87 9.53
C VAL A 134 -3.14 8.56 8.79
N ASP A 135 -3.56 8.62 7.52
CA ASP A 135 -3.77 7.43 6.69
C ASP A 135 -2.48 6.63 6.46
N GLU A 136 -1.34 7.30 6.26
CA GLU A 136 -0.03 6.67 6.17
C GLU A 136 0.37 6.00 7.49
N ALA A 137 0.21 6.68 8.63
CA ALA A 137 0.50 6.09 9.94
C ALA A 137 -0.37 4.87 10.25
N VAL A 138 -1.67 4.90 9.90
CA VAL A 138 -2.56 3.74 10.04
C VAL A 138 -2.09 2.60 9.14
N ARG A 139 -1.66 2.90 7.91
CA ARG A 139 -1.10 1.92 6.97
C ARG A 139 0.16 1.27 7.53
N ASP A 140 1.06 2.05 8.12
CA ASP A 140 2.29 1.53 8.74
C ASP A 140 1.99 0.63 9.93
N LEU A 141 1.00 0.97 10.76
CA LEU A 141 0.53 0.08 11.84
C LEU A 141 -0.02 -1.25 11.27
N CYS A 142 -0.83 -1.20 10.22
CA CYS A 142 -1.37 -2.37 9.54
C CYS A 142 -0.27 -3.26 8.93
N ARG A 143 0.78 -2.65 8.35
CA ARG A 143 1.95 -3.37 7.84
C ARG A 143 2.79 -3.96 8.96
N GLY A 144 3.01 -3.22 10.04
CA GLY A 144 3.70 -3.71 11.24
C GLY A 144 3.00 -4.93 11.87
N ARG A 145 1.67 -4.99 11.82
CA ARG A 145 0.90 -6.20 12.18
C ARG A 145 1.22 -7.37 11.25
N THR A 146 1.32 -7.11 9.95
CA THR A 146 1.68 -8.13 8.95
C THR A 146 3.07 -8.69 9.23
N ASP A 147 4.05 -7.82 9.49
CA ASP A 147 5.41 -8.21 9.84
C ASP A 147 5.45 -9.07 11.12
N ALA A 148 4.69 -8.67 12.15
CA ALA A 148 4.60 -9.43 13.41
C ALA A 148 4.01 -10.83 13.21
N VAL A 149 3.02 -10.97 12.32
CA VAL A 149 2.42 -12.27 11.97
C VAL A 149 3.38 -13.14 11.17
N ASP A 150 4.16 -12.53 10.27
CA ASP A 150 5.19 -13.23 9.53
C ASP A 150 6.34 -13.70 10.43
N ASP A 151 6.73 -12.91 11.43
CA ASP A 151 7.68 -13.32 12.47
C ASP A 151 7.14 -14.53 13.26
N LEU A 152 5.89 -14.45 13.73
CA LEU A 152 5.23 -15.56 14.42
C LEU A 152 5.20 -16.83 13.55
N ARG A 153 4.84 -16.69 12.28
CA ARG A 153 4.82 -17.80 11.32
C ARG A 153 6.21 -18.40 11.13
N ARG A 154 7.25 -17.57 11.02
CA ARG A 154 8.65 -18.01 10.91
C ARG A 154 9.09 -18.77 12.16
N ALA A 155 8.80 -18.27 13.35
CA ALA A 155 9.12 -18.93 14.62
C ALA A 155 8.44 -20.31 14.73
N ARG A 156 7.13 -20.36 14.45
CA ARG A 156 6.34 -21.61 14.37
C ARG A 156 6.93 -22.62 13.37
N ALA A 157 7.31 -22.14 12.18
CA ALA A 157 7.90 -23.00 11.16
C ALA A 157 9.28 -23.57 11.57
N ARG A 158 10.12 -22.75 12.24
CA ARG A 158 11.41 -23.20 12.78
C ARG A 158 11.24 -24.31 13.81
N LEU A 159 10.31 -24.15 14.75
CA LEU A 159 10.02 -25.18 15.76
C LEU A 159 9.53 -26.48 15.10
N LEU A 160 8.58 -26.41 14.16
CA LEU A 160 8.11 -27.61 13.46
C LEU A 160 9.22 -28.29 12.65
N ALA A 161 10.17 -27.52 12.09
CA ALA A 161 11.32 -28.08 11.38
C ALA A 161 12.30 -28.80 12.32
N LEU A 162 12.55 -28.25 13.51
CA LEU A 162 13.33 -28.91 14.57
C LEU A 162 12.69 -30.25 14.94
N LEU A 163 11.40 -30.24 15.28
CA LEU A 163 10.67 -31.44 15.70
C LEU A 163 10.67 -32.52 14.61
N ARG A 164 10.48 -32.11 13.35
CA ARG A 164 10.57 -33.03 12.20
C ARG A 164 11.94 -33.68 12.08
N ARG A 165 13.02 -32.92 12.25
CA ARG A 165 14.39 -33.45 12.17
C ARG A 165 14.68 -34.45 13.29
N LEU A 166 14.08 -34.26 14.46
CA LEU A 166 14.19 -35.16 15.60
C LEU A 166 13.18 -36.33 15.58
N GLY A 167 12.35 -36.44 14.53
CA GLY A 167 11.40 -37.52 14.38
C GLY A 167 10.11 -37.39 15.21
N TYR A 168 9.87 -36.26 15.88
CA TYR A 168 8.63 -36.03 16.61
C TYR A 168 7.46 -35.79 15.66
N LYS A 169 6.34 -36.45 15.93
CA LYS A 169 5.07 -36.29 15.22
C LYS A 169 3.96 -36.01 16.22
N TYR A 170 3.17 -34.97 15.94
CA TYR A 170 1.97 -34.67 16.70
C TYR A 170 0.76 -35.35 16.05
N ASP A 171 0.09 -36.24 16.78
CA ASP A 171 -1.08 -36.99 16.29
C ASP A 171 -2.42 -36.27 16.53
N GLY A 172 -2.39 -35.09 17.16
CA GLY A 172 -3.60 -34.28 17.34
C GLY A 172 -4.09 -33.61 16.05
N LYS A 173 -5.32 -33.09 16.09
CA LYS A 173 -6.01 -32.57 14.89
C LYS A 173 -5.40 -31.27 14.33
N THR A 174 -4.88 -30.40 15.18
CA THR A 174 -4.48 -29.04 14.76
C THR A 174 -3.32 -28.51 15.60
N HIS A 175 -2.28 -28.03 14.91
CA HIS A 175 -1.14 -27.35 15.53
C HIS A 175 -1.54 -25.98 16.10
N TRP A 176 -0.77 -25.51 17.09
CA TRP A 176 -0.92 -24.22 17.77
C TRP A 176 -2.25 -24.06 18.51
N SER A 177 -2.93 -25.18 18.77
CA SER A 177 -4.03 -25.26 19.74
C SER A 177 -3.46 -25.43 21.16
N GLN A 178 -4.28 -25.21 22.19
CA GLN A 178 -3.87 -25.48 23.57
C GLN A 178 -3.38 -26.93 23.75
N ALA A 179 -4.04 -27.90 23.11
CA ALA A 179 -3.61 -29.30 23.13
C ALA A 179 -2.21 -29.50 22.51
N HIS A 180 -1.92 -28.82 21.39
CA HIS A 180 -0.59 -28.86 20.80
C HIS A 180 0.45 -28.21 21.69
N MET A 181 0.13 -27.07 22.31
CA MET A 181 1.04 -26.39 23.23
C MET A 181 1.35 -27.26 24.46
N ASN A 182 0.36 -27.96 25.00
CA ASN A 182 0.56 -28.92 26.10
C ASN A 182 1.45 -30.09 25.65
N TYR A 183 1.24 -30.62 24.45
CA TYR A 183 2.12 -31.64 23.86
C TYR A 183 3.56 -31.13 23.75
N LEU A 184 3.77 -29.94 23.18
CA LEU A 184 5.09 -29.35 22.99
C LEU A 184 5.83 -29.17 24.32
N ARG A 185 5.16 -28.66 25.36
CA ARG A 185 5.72 -28.46 26.70
C ARG A 185 5.97 -29.76 27.46
N GLY A 186 5.35 -30.86 27.04
CA GLY A 186 5.56 -32.19 27.62
C GLY A 186 6.63 -33.02 26.92
N LEU A 187 7.23 -32.53 25.83
CA LEU A 187 8.20 -33.29 25.07
C LEU A 187 9.51 -33.47 25.85
N ARG A 188 9.96 -34.72 25.95
CA ARG A 188 11.32 -35.04 26.40
C ARG A 188 12.26 -35.03 25.20
N MET A 189 13.23 -34.13 25.21
CA MET A 189 14.24 -34.02 24.14
C MET A 189 15.36 -35.04 24.32
N PRO A 190 16.05 -35.45 23.23
CA PRO A 190 17.10 -36.47 23.29
C PRO A 190 18.33 -36.04 24.10
N ASP A 191 18.64 -34.74 24.10
CA ASP A 191 19.72 -34.13 24.86
C ASP A 191 19.36 -32.71 25.31
N SER A 192 20.19 -32.16 26.20
CA SER A 192 19.99 -30.84 26.79
C SER A 192 20.07 -29.70 25.78
N ALA A 193 20.87 -29.82 24.72
CA ALA A 193 21.00 -28.78 23.71
C ALA A 193 19.69 -28.64 22.91
N HIS A 194 19.07 -29.76 22.53
CA HIS A 194 17.76 -29.74 21.90
C HIS A 194 16.66 -29.20 22.82
N HIS A 195 16.73 -29.49 24.13
CA HIS A 195 15.79 -28.91 25.11
C HIS A 195 15.91 -27.39 25.18
N ILE A 196 17.14 -26.85 25.24
CA ILE A 196 17.36 -25.40 25.23
C ILE A 196 16.77 -24.75 23.98
N VAL A 197 16.99 -25.34 22.79
CA VAL A 197 16.45 -24.80 21.54
C VAL A 197 14.92 -24.89 21.48
N LEU A 198 14.31 -25.94 22.04
CA LEU A 198 12.85 -26.04 22.16
C LEU A 198 12.28 -24.88 22.99
N GLU A 199 12.82 -24.68 24.19
CA GLU A 199 12.35 -23.64 25.13
C GLU A 199 12.55 -22.22 24.56
N ASP A 200 13.67 -21.96 23.89
CA ASP A 200 13.90 -20.69 23.18
C ASP A 200 12.85 -20.44 22.09
N ASN A 201 12.55 -21.46 21.26
CA ASN A 201 11.54 -21.32 20.21
C ASN A 201 10.12 -21.13 20.78
N LEU A 202 9.77 -21.82 21.87
CA LEU A 202 8.49 -21.64 22.56
C LEU A 202 8.37 -20.22 23.13
N THR A 203 9.42 -19.72 23.76
CA THR A 203 9.49 -18.34 24.28
C THR A 203 9.32 -17.32 23.15
N LEU A 204 9.98 -17.52 22.01
CA LEU A 204 9.83 -16.65 20.83
C LEU A 204 8.41 -16.69 20.27
N ILE A 205 7.77 -17.86 20.22
CA ILE A 205 6.38 -17.99 19.76
C ILE A 205 5.46 -17.19 20.70
N ASP A 206 5.56 -17.40 22.01
CA ASP A 206 4.74 -16.70 23.02
C ASP A 206 4.95 -15.17 22.94
N PHE A 207 6.20 -14.72 22.73
CA PHE A 207 6.52 -13.30 22.52
C PHE A 207 5.85 -12.74 21.25
N HIS A 208 5.95 -13.45 20.13
CA HIS A 208 5.39 -13.01 18.87
C HIS A 208 3.85 -13.03 18.88
N GLU A 209 3.21 -13.99 19.55
CA GLU A 209 1.75 -14.00 19.77
C GLU A 209 1.31 -12.75 20.51
N LYS A 210 1.92 -12.44 21.66
CA LYS A 210 1.63 -11.23 22.44
C LYS A 210 1.90 -9.95 21.64
N ARG A 211 2.93 -9.94 20.78
CA ARG A 211 3.21 -8.80 19.90
C ARG A 211 2.07 -8.58 18.89
N VAL A 212 1.54 -9.65 18.28
CA VAL A 212 0.40 -9.55 17.35
C VAL A 212 -0.84 -9.04 18.08
N GLU A 213 -1.17 -9.64 19.23
CA GLU A 213 -2.32 -9.22 20.05
C GLU A 213 -2.26 -7.75 20.44
N ARG A 214 -1.10 -7.30 20.92
CA ARG A 214 -0.87 -5.88 21.27
C ARG A 214 -1.10 -4.96 20.07
N ILE A 215 -0.56 -5.30 18.90
CA ILE A 215 -0.75 -4.48 17.70
C ILE A 215 -2.23 -4.47 17.27
N GLU A 216 -2.94 -5.60 17.35
CA GLU A 216 -4.37 -5.65 17.03
C GLU A 216 -5.22 -4.84 18.01
N ALA A 217 -4.86 -4.79 19.29
CA ALA A 217 -5.49 -3.91 20.27
C ALA A 217 -5.26 -2.42 19.93
N GLU A 218 -4.02 -2.04 19.56
CA GLU A 218 -3.72 -0.68 19.12
C GLU A 218 -4.45 -0.29 17.83
N MET A 219 -4.61 -1.24 16.90
CA MET A 219 -5.42 -1.02 15.69
C MET A 219 -6.88 -0.68 16.06
N LEU A 220 -7.47 -1.40 17.03
CA LEU A 220 -8.82 -1.12 17.51
C LEU A 220 -8.91 0.25 18.21
N ASN A 221 -7.94 0.59 19.05
CA ASN A 221 -7.89 1.89 19.73
C ASN A 221 -7.80 3.05 18.72
N LEU A 222 -6.89 2.94 17.76
CA LEU A 222 -6.65 3.97 16.75
C LEU A 222 -7.85 4.14 15.81
N LEU A 223 -8.57 3.05 15.52
CA LEU A 223 -9.80 3.11 14.74
C LEU A 223 -10.84 4.08 15.34
N GLY A 224 -10.91 4.20 16.67
CA GLY A 224 -11.86 5.10 17.34
C GLY A 224 -11.73 6.57 16.94
N GLY A 225 -10.49 7.04 16.69
CA GLY A 225 -10.20 8.41 16.28
C GLY A 225 -9.95 8.60 14.78
N TRP A 226 -9.96 7.52 13.99
CA TRP A 226 -9.64 7.59 12.58
C TRP A 226 -10.83 8.08 11.76
N GLN A 227 -10.65 9.14 10.96
CA GLN A 227 -11.71 9.74 10.14
C GLN A 227 -12.36 8.74 9.16
N ARG A 228 -11.66 7.66 8.81
CA ARG A 228 -12.17 6.59 7.94
C ARG A 228 -12.93 5.50 8.66
N LYS A 229 -13.16 5.62 9.98
CA LYS A 229 -13.92 4.65 10.78
C LYS A 229 -15.27 4.27 10.17
N PRO A 230 -16.11 5.19 9.65
CA PRO A 230 -17.38 4.81 9.03
C PRO A 230 -17.22 3.82 7.88
N LEU A 231 -16.14 3.96 7.10
CA LEU A 231 -15.85 3.06 5.99
C LEU A 231 -15.33 1.70 6.46
N VAL A 232 -14.50 1.68 7.51
CA VAL A 232 -14.03 0.43 8.13
C VAL A 232 -15.19 -0.36 8.72
N ASP A 233 -16.06 0.30 9.49
CA ASP A 233 -17.25 -0.31 10.09
C ASP A 233 -18.20 -0.86 9.01
N ALA A 234 -18.44 -0.08 7.95
CA ALA A 234 -19.28 -0.50 6.84
C ALA A 234 -18.68 -1.70 6.08
N LEU A 235 -17.36 -1.72 5.85
CA LEU A 235 -16.69 -2.85 5.22
C LEU A 235 -16.69 -4.08 6.13
N MET A 236 -16.65 -3.90 7.45
CA MET A 236 -16.79 -5.01 8.40
C MET A 236 -18.17 -5.69 8.34
N ALA A 237 -19.18 -5.04 7.75
CA ALA A 237 -20.48 -5.64 7.47
C ALA A 237 -20.44 -6.69 6.35
N PHE A 238 -19.32 -6.82 5.62
CA PHE A 238 -19.14 -7.78 4.51
C PHE A 238 -18.56 -9.12 4.98
N LYS A 239 -18.83 -10.18 4.21
CA LYS A 239 -18.25 -11.52 4.44
C LYS A 239 -16.74 -11.49 4.27
N GLY A 240 -16.01 -12.07 5.22
CA GLY A 240 -14.54 -12.09 5.26
C GLY A 240 -13.91 -10.91 6.00
N PHE A 241 -14.53 -9.73 5.99
CA PHE A 241 -13.90 -8.51 6.51
C PHE A 241 -14.06 -8.33 8.02
N LYS A 242 -13.08 -8.81 8.80
CA LYS A 242 -12.92 -8.40 10.20
C LYS A 242 -12.07 -7.13 10.30
N LEU A 243 -11.88 -6.61 11.51
CA LEU A 243 -11.11 -5.38 11.81
C LEU A 243 -9.83 -5.25 10.97
N VAL A 244 -8.92 -6.22 11.09
CA VAL A 244 -7.63 -6.21 10.37
C VAL A 244 -7.83 -6.09 8.86
N ALA A 245 -8.71 -6.91 8.30
CA ALA A 245 -8.95 -6.92 6.86
C ALA A 245 -9.60 -5.60 6.38
N ALA A 246 -10.53 -5.06 7.15
CA ALA A 246 -11.17 -3.80 6.81
C ALA A 246 -10.19 -2.63 6.90
N MET A 247 -9.43 -2.52 7.99
CA MET A 247 -8.44 -1.46 8.20
C MET A 247 -7.35 -1.48 7.14
N VAL A 248 -6.71 -2.63 6.88
CA VAL A 248 -5.68 -2.78 5.83
C VAL A 248 -6.24 -2.35 4.47
N THR A 249 -7.45 -2.80 4.13
CA THR A 249 -8.09 -2.48 2.83
C THR A 249 -8.28 -0.98 2.70
N VAL A 250 -8.86 -0.34 3.71
CA VAL A 250 -9.15 1.09 3.72
C VAL A 250 -7.88 1.94 3.75
N SER A 251 -6.86 1.56 4.54
CA SER A 251 -5.61 2.31 4.65
C SER A 251 -4.74 2.23 3.40
N GLU A 252 -4.71 1.06 2.74
CA GLU A 252 -3.91 0.86 1.52
C GLU A 252 -4.54 1.50 0.29
N ILE A 253 -5.88 1.51 0.20
CA ILE A 253 -6.60 2.16 -0.89
C ILE A 253 -6.67 3.68 -0.67
N GLY A 254 -6.95 4.13 0.56
CA GLY A 254 -7.18 5.53 0.86
C GLY A 254 -8.52 5.99 0.27
N THR A 255 -8.51 7.08 -0.50
CA THR A 255 -9.73 7.68 -1.06
C THR A 255 -10.27 6.87 -2.23
N PHE A 256 -11.51 6.40 -2.16
CA PHE A 256 -12.14 5.54 -3.18
C PHE A 256 -12.68 6.35 -4.35
N SER A 257 -13.22 7.54 -4.09
CA SER A 257 -13.72 8.50 -5.10
C SER A 257 -12.64 9.02 -6.04
N ARG A 258 -11.35 8.82 -5.74
CA ARG A 258 -10.25 9.10 -6.68
C ARG A 258 -10.27 8.20 -7.92
N PHE A 259 -10.94 7.05 -7.81
CA PHE A 259 -11.13 6.14 -8.92
C PHE A 259 -12.48 6.42 -9.55
N GLU A 260 -12.50 6.98 -10.76
CA GLU A 260 -13.74 7.31 -11.49
C GLU A 260 -14.63 6.09 -11.77
N HIS A 261 -14.02 4.90 -11.84
CA HIS A 261 -14.70 3.65 -12.14
C HIS A 261 -14.02 2.49 -11.41
N PRO A 262 -14.76 1.45 -10.95
CA PRO A 262 -14.19 0.33 -10.19
C PRO A 262 -13.09 -0.44 -10.93
N LYS A 263 -13.11 -0.45 -12.27
CA LYS A 263 -12.04 -1.00 -13.11
C LYS A 263 -10.68 -0.34 -12.85
N LYS A 264 -10.64 0.96 -12.50
CA LYS A 264 -9.41 1.67 -12.15
C LYS A 264 -8.84 1.19 -10.81
N LEU A 265 -9.71 0.91 -9.84
CA LEU A 265 -9.29 0.26 -8.58
C LEU A 265 -8.75 -1.16 -8.82
N MET A 266 -9.41 -1.95 -9.67
CA MET A 266 -8.91 -3.29 -10.04
C MET A 266 -7.52 -3.23 -10.69
N ALA A 267 -7.28 -2.24 -11.55
CA ALA A 267 -5.98 -2.01 -12.18
C ALA A 267 -4.92 -1.54 -11.18
N PHE A 268 -5.27 -0.62 -10.28
CA PHE A 268 -4.40 -0.17 -9.18
C PHE A 268 -3.98 -1.32 -8.25
N LEU A 269 -4.87 -2.29 -8.03
CA LEU A 269 -4.58 -3.49 -7.24
C LEU A 269 -3.89 -4.60 -8.05
N GLY A 270 -3.65 -4.39 -9.36
CA GLY A 270 -3.02 -5.36 -10.23
C GLY A 270 -3.81 -6.66 -10.37
N LEU A 271 -5.14 -6.59 -10.28
CA LEU A 271 -6.08 -7.72 -10.40
C LEU A 271 -6.62 -7.89 -11.83
N VAL A 272 -6.19 -7.05 -12.76
CA VAL A 272 -6.53 -7.12 -14.19
C VAL A 272 -5.52 -7.99 -14.94
N PRO A 273 -5.94 -8.76 -15.96
CA PRO A 273 -5.02 -9.50 -16.79
C PRO A 273 -4.11 -8.54 -17.57
N SER A 274 -2.85 -8.94 -17.80
CA SER A 274 -2.01 -8.33 -18.82
C SER A 274 -2.57 -8.65 -20.20
N GLU A 275 -2.39 -7.76 -21.16
CA GLU A 275 -2.91 -7.94 -22.51
C GLU A 275 -1.80 -7.67 -23.54
N ASN A 276 -1.64 -8.59 -24.49
CA ASN A 276 -0.74 -8.43 -25.64
C ASN A 276 -1.51 -8.79 -26.91
N SER A 277 -2.42 -7.91 -27.29
CA SER A 277 -3.33 -8.09 -28.41
C SER A 277 -2.80 -7.33 -29.63
N SER A 278 -2.71 -7.99 -30.78
CA SER A 278 -2.37 -7.38 -32.07
C SER A 278 -3.20 -8.00 -33.20
N GLY A 279 -3.53 -7.21 -34.23
CA GLY A 279 -4.17 -7.70 -35.46
C GLY A 279 -5.44 -8.54 -35.25
N GLY A 280 -6.36 -8.09 -34.40
CA GLY A 280 -7.65 -8.76 -34.18
C GLY A 280 -7.62 -10.01 -33.27
N LYS A 281 -6.45 -10.45 -32.80
CA LYS A 281 -6.31 -11.57 -31.85
C LYS A 281 -6.13 -11.04 -30.43
N GLN A 282 -7.06 -11.37 -29.54
CA GLN A 282 -6.95 -11.05 -28.12
C GLN A 282 -6.11 -12.12 -27.39
N ARG A 283 -5.01 -11.71 -26.76
CA ARG A 283 -4.20 -12.59 -25.90
C ARG A 283 -4.05 -11.97 -24.51
N GLN A 284 -4.78 -12.53 -23.55
CA GLN A 284 -4.69 -12.16 -22.14
C GLN A 284 -3.74 -13.10 -21.40
N GLY A 285 -2.86 -12.53 -20.59
CA GLY A 285 -1.89 -13.23 -19.75
C GLY A 285 -2.34 -13.33 -18.28
N GLY A 286 -1.36 -13.48 -17.38
CA GLY A 286 -1.59 -13.44 -15.94
C GLY A 286 -2.05 -12.06 -15.46
N ILE A 287 -2.46 -11.96 -14.19
CA ILE A 287 -2.70 -10.63 -13.61
C ILE A 287 -1.42 -9.80 -13.60
N THR A 288 -1.53 -8.49 -13.78
CA THR A 288 -0.36 -7.61 -13.88
C THR A 288 0.49 -7.59 -12.61
N LYS A 289 -0.12 -7.84 -11.44
CA LYS A 289 0.51 -7.71 -10.10
C LYS A 289 1.11 -6.32 -9.83
N CYS A 290 0.83 -5.33 -10.67
CA CYS A 290 1.22 -3.94 -10.46
C CYS A 290 0.49 -3.34 -9.24
N GLY A 291 1.05 -2.28 -8.66
CA GLY A 291 0.46 -1.55 -7.55
C GLY A 291 0.52 -2.30 -6.22
N ASN A 292 -0.52 -2.20 -5.38
CA ASN A 292 -0.41 -2.51 -3.95
C ASN A 292 -0.48 -4.03 -3.63
N PRO A 293 0.63 -4.67 -3.20
CA PRO A 293 0.65 -6.11 -2.94
C PRO A 293 -0.12 -6.51 -1.68
N HIS A 294 -0.12 -5.69 -0.62
CA HIS A 294 -0.81 -5.99 0.63
C HIS A 294 -2.33 -6.02 0.43
N ALA A 295 -2.89 -4.97 -0.17
CA ALA A 295 -4.32 -4.91 -0.46
C ALA A 295 -4.75 -6.03 -1.43
N ARG A 296 -3.96 -6.30 -2.47
CA ARG A 296 -4.23 -7.40 -3.41
C ARG A 296 -4.25 -8.76 -2.70
N TRP A 297 -3.22 -9.07 -1.92
CA TRP A 297 -3.13 -10.32 -1.17
C TRP A 297 -4.35 -10.50 -0.27
N LEU A 298 -4.67 -9.47 0.52
CA LEU A 298 -5.77 -9.53 1.46
C LEU A 298 -7.12 -9.75 0.75
N LEU A 299 -7.39 -9.04 -0.34
CA LEU A 299 -8.64 -9.21 -1.10
C LEU A 299 -8.76 -10.60 -1.73
N ILE A 300 -7.64 -11.18 -2.18
CA ILE A 300 -7.59 -12.57 -2.65
C ILE A 300 -7.91 -13.54 -1.51
N GLU A 301 -7.41 -13.31 -0.30
CA GLU A 301 -7.79 -14.11 0.87
C GLU A 301 -9.27 -13.92 1.24
N GLN A 302 -9.79 -12.70 1.22
CA GLN A 302 -11.20 -12.46 1.51
C GLN A 302 -12.14 -13.10 0.48
N ALA A 303 -11.72 -13.12 -0.80
CA ALA A 303 -12.46 -13.78 -1.86
C ALA A 303 -12.68 -15.28 -1.60
N THR A 304 -11.80 -15.94 -0.84
CA THR A 304 -11.96 -17.36 -0.47
C THR A 304 -13.23 -17.61 0.33
N HIS A 305 -13.70 -16.66 1.15
CA HIS A 305 -14.90 -16.86 1.97
C HIS A 305 -16.19 -16.96 1.14
N TYR A 306 -16.18 -16.53 -0.12
CA TYR A 306 -17.32 -16.65 -1.03
C TYR A 306 -17.45 -18.03 -1.65
N ARG A 307 -16.50 -18.97 -1.43
CA ARG A 307 -16.67 -20.38 -1.80
C ARG A 307 -17.83 -21.06 -1.06
N TYR A 308 -18.20 -20.53 0.10
CA TYR A 308 -19.30 -21.02 0.92
C TYR A 308 -20.62 -20.37 0.52
N PRO A 309 -21.75 -21.07 0.68
CA PRO A 309 -23.08 -20.51 0.44
C PRO A 309 -23.30 -19.15 1.13
N PRO A 310 -24.11 -18.26 0.51
CA PRO A 310 -24.56 -17.04 1.16
C PRO A 310 -25.28 -17.36 2.47
N LYS A 311 -24.84 -16.72 3.55
CA LYS A 311 -25.39 -16.83 4.90
C LYS A 311 -24.98 -15.61 5.71
N VAL A 312 -25.91 -15.06 6.47
CA VAL A 312 -25.61 -14.15 7.59
C VAL A 312 -25.34 -15.02 8.81
N SER A 313 -24.07 -15.23 9.15
CA SER A 313 -23.71 -15.92 10.39
C SER A 313 -23.96 -15.01 11.59
N GLU A 314 -24.05 -15.57 12.79
CA GLU A 314 -24.17 -14.82 14.04
C GLU A 314 -23.09 -13.73 14.16
N GLN A 315 -21.83 -14.10 13.89
CA GLN A 315 -20.69 -13.17 13.92
C GLN A 315 -20.76 -12.08 12.83
N LEU A 316 -21.42 -12.34 11.71
CA LEU A 316 -21.68 -11.31 10.68
C LEU A 316 -22.83 -10.40 11.11
N SER A 317 -23.91 -10.97 11.66
CA SER A 317 -25.05 -10.22 12.18
C SER A 317 -24.64 -9.22 13.27
N ARG A 318 -23.75 -9.63 14.19
CA ARG A 318 -23.17 -8.73 15.21
C ARG A 318 -22.43 -7.53 14.58
N ARG A 319 -21.66 -7.74 13.51
CA ARG A 319 -20.98 -6.65 12.77
C ARG A 319 -21.92 -5.79 11.92
N GLN A 320 -23.07 -6.34 11.55
CA GLN A 320 -24.11 -5.66 10.79
C GLN A 320 -25.06 -4.83 11.67
N THR A 321 -25.01 -5.01 12.99
CA THR A 321 -25.84 -4.28 13.95
C THR A 321 -25.55 -2.79 13.86
N GLY A 322 -26.59 -1.97 13.74
CA GLY A 322 -26.49 -0.50 13.63
C GLY A 322 -26.03 0.01 12.26
N GLN A 323 -25.76 -0.86 11.28
CA GLN A 323 -25.40 -0.44 9.93
C GLN A 323 -26.63 0.00 9.12
N ALA A 324 -26.43 0.97 8.23
CA ALA A 324 -27.50 1.46 7.38
C ALA A 324 -28.02 0.34 6.43
N ARG A 325 -29.34 0.34 6.18
CA ARG A 325 -30.01 -0.68 5.34
C ARG A 325 -29.33 -0.91 3.99
N TRP A 326 -28.93 0.17 3.31
CA TRP A 326 -28.26 0.08 2.01
C TRP A 326 -26.89 -0.63 2.07
N ILE A 327 -26.17 -0.57 3.21
CA ILE A 327 -24.92 -1.29 3.42
C ILE A 327 -25.21 -2.79 3.54
N LEU A 328 -26.27 -3.15 4.28
CA LEU A 328 -26.70 -4.54 4.44
C LEU A 328 -27.14 -5.14 3.10
N GLU A 329 -27.91 -4.39 2.30
CA GLU A 329 -28.33 -4.78 0.96
C GLU A 329 -27.13 -4.95 0.02
N LEU A 330 -26.15 -4.03 0.05
CA LEU A 330 -24.92 -4.15 -0.74
C LEU A 330 -24.07 -5.35 -0.29
N SER A 331 -23.93 -5.57 1.01
CA SER A 331 -23.22 -6.74 1.54
C SER A 331 -23.88 -8.05 1.13
N TRP A 332 -25.21 -8.13 1.19
CA TRP A 332 -25.96 -9.33 0.82
C TRP A 332 -25.89 -9.60 -0.68
N SER A 333 -26.09 -8.58 -1.52
CA SER A 333 -25.97 -8.71 -2.98
C SER A 333 -24.56 -9.10 -3.41
N THR A 334 -23.52 -8.55 -2.76
CA THR A 334 -22.13 -8.98 -2.92
C THR A 334 -21.98 -10.46 -2.65
N GLN A 335 -22.56 -10.95 -1.54
CA GLN A 335 -22.47 -12.35 -1.14
C GLN A 335 -23.13 -13.29 -2.15
N LEU A 336 -24.37 -12.98 -2.56
CA LEU A 336 -25.11 -13.73 -3.58
C LEU A 336 -24.31 -13.81 -4.89
N ARG A 337 -23.82 -12.65 -5.37
CA ARG A 337 -23.10 -12.54 -6.63
C ARG A 337 -21.78 -13.30 -6.62
N LEU A 338 -20.94 -13.05 -5.62
CA LEU A 338 -19.60 -13.62 -5.55
C LEU A 338 -19.61 -15.12 -5.25
N SER A 339 -20.56 -15.61 -4.44
CA SER A 339 -20.72 -17.06 -4.24
C SER A 339 -21.20 -17.76 -5.51
N THR A 340 -22.14 -17.17 -6.24
CA THR A 340 -22.60 -17.70 -7.54
C THR A 340 -21.45 -17.75 -8.55
N ARG A 341 -20.67 -16.67 -8.64
CA ARG A 341 -19.46 -16.59 -9.48
C ARG A 341 -18.47 -17.69 -9.10
N PHE A 342 -18.19 -17.86 -7.80
CA PHE A 342 -17.25 -18.86 -7.33
C PHE A 342 -17.68 -20.27 -7.74
N MET A 343 -18.95 -20.62 -7.48
CA MET A 343 -19.51 -21.92 -7.83
C MET A 343 -19.54 -22.17 -9.35
N SER A 344 -19.91 -21.16 -10.15
CA SER A 344 -19.89 -21.25 -11.62
C SER A 344 -18.49 -21.55 -12.16
N LEU A 345 -17.48 -20.85 -11.67
CA LEU A 345 -16.09 -21.08 -12.08
C LEU A 345 -15.55 -22.44 -11.58
N ALA A 346 -15.97 -22.88 -10.39
CA ALA A 346 -15.62 -24.18 -9.84
C ALA A 346 -16.25 -25.33 -10.64
N LYS A 347 -17.51 -25.20 -11.08
CA LYS A 347 -18.18 -26.15 -11.97
C LYS A 347 -17.44 -26.31 -13.30
N ARG A 348 -16.82 -25.24 -13.79
CA ARG A 348 -15.93 -25.25 -14.97
C ARG A 348 -14.53 -25.83 -14.71
N ARG A 349 -14.29 -26.40 -13.52
CA ARG A 349 -13.01 -27.00 -13.09
C ARG A 349 -11.81 -26.05 -13.20
N LEU A 350 -12.03 -24.74 -13.08
CA LEU A 350 -10.94 -23.77 -13.07
C LEU A 350 -10.10 -23.93 -11.80
N HIS A 351 -8.79 -23.72 -11.92
CA HIS A 351 -7.86 -23.80 -10.79
C HIS A 351 -8.27 -22.84 -9.67
N HIS A 352 -8.27 -23.31 -8.41
CA HIS A 352 -8.77 -22.58 -7.24
C HIS A 352 -8.23 -21.15 -7.13
N ASN A 353 -6.93 -20.95 -7.36
CA ASN A 353 -6.32 -19.62 -7.31
C ASN A 353 -6.83 -18.68 -8.41
N LYS A 354 -7.16 -19.18 -9.61
CA LYS A 354 -7.76 -18.38 -10.68
C LYS A 354 -9.18 -17.93 -10.28
N ILE A 355 -9.92 -18.79 -9.60
CA ILE A 355 -11.25 -18.47 -9.06
C ILE A 355 -11.14 -17.37 -8.00
N LYS A 356 -10.25 -17.55 -6.99
CA LYS A 356 -10.01 -16.55 -5.94
C LYS A 356 -9.69 -15.18 -6.55
N VAL A 357 -8.78 -15.12 -7.52
CA VAL A 357 -8.39 -13.87 -8.21
C VAL A 357 -9.57 -13.25 -8.97
N SER A 358 -10.35 -14.04 -9.70
CA SER A 358 -11.53 -13.56 -10.44
C SER A 358 -12.60 -12.99 -9.50
N VAL A 359 -12.85 -13.66 -8.38
CA VAL A 359 -13.79 -13.20 -7.33
C VAL A 359 -13.25 -11.96 -6.62
N ALA A 360 -11.96 -11.90 -6.30
CA ALA A 360 -11.33 -10.72 -5.70
C ALA A 360 -11.42 -9.50 -6.60
N ARG A 361 -11.20 -9.67 -7.92
CA ARG A 361 -11.38 -8.60 -8.90
C ARG A 361 -12.79 -8.04 -8.87
N GLU A 362 -13.81 -8.88 -8.79
CA GLU A 362 -15.21 -8.44 -8.75
C GLU A 362 -15.60 -7.85 -7.39
N LEU A 363 -15.06 -8.39 -6.29
CA LEU A 363 -15.19 -7.82 -4.95
C LEU A 363 -14.73 -6.36 -4.90
N CYS A 364 -13.68 -5.98 -5.64
CA CYS A 364 -13.25 -4.59 -5.73
C CYS A 364 -14.35 -3.64 -6.22
N ALA A 365 -15.28 -4.10 -7.07
CA ALA A 365 -16.37 -3.25 -7.55
C ALA A 365 -17.33 -2.88 -6.41
N PHE A 366 -17.70 -3.86 -5.59
CA PHE A 366 -18.57 -3.66 -4.44
C PHE A 366 -17.90 -2.81 -3.34
N ILE A 367 -16.61 -3.04 -3.09
CA ILE A 367 -15.86 -2.22 -2.10
C ILE A 367 -15.68 -0.80 -2.62
N TRP A 368 -15.47 -0.61 -3.94
CA TRP A 368 -15.43 0.72 -4.54
C TRP A 368 -16.77 1.44 -4.39
N GLU A 369 -17.88 0.78 -4.68
CA GLU A 369 -19.22 1.35 -4.51
C GLU A 369 -19.52 1.69 -3.04
N LEU A 370 -19.14 0.83 -2.11
CA LEU A 370 -19.24 1.09 -0.69
C LEU A 370 -18.45 2.35 -0.30
N GLY A 371 -17.17 2.40 -0.71
CA GLY A 371 -16.26 3.50 -0.44
C GLY A 371 -16.75 4.83 -0.96
N THR A 372 -17.13 4.89 -2.24
CA THR A 372 -17.61 6.14 -2.87
C THR A 372 -18.91 6.63 -2.27
N ARG A 373 -19.85 5.74 -1.93
CA ARG A 373 -21.12 6.11 -1.26
C ARG A 373 -20.92 6.58 0.18
N ILE A 374 -19.96 6.02 0.92
CA ILE A 374 -19.62 6.51 2.26
C ILE A 374 -18.94 7.88 2.16
N GLU A 375 -17.97 8.05 1.27
CA GLU A 375 -17.25 9.32 1.08
C GLU A 375 -18.17 10.46 0.61
N SER A 376 -19.20 10.17 -0.19
CA SER A 376 -20.19 11.19 -0.59
C SER A 376 -21.12 11.60 0.55
N LYS A 377 -21.44 10.69 1.47
CA LYS A 377 -22.29 10.96 2.66
C LYS A 377 -21.52 11.54 3.84
N THR A 378 -20.24 11.22 3.96
CA THR A 378 -19.35 11.70 5.03
C THR A 378 -18.07 12.24 4.39
N PRO A 379 -18.10 13.49 3.89
CA PRO A 379 -16.93 14.08 3.25
C PRO A 379 -15.79 14.18 4.27
N ILE A 380 -14.68 13.50 3.99
CA ILE A 380 -13.46 13.62 4.78
C ILE A 380 -12.92 15.04 4.55
N ARG A 381 -12.86 15.87 5.62
CA ARG A 381 -12.24 17.19 5.54
C ARG A 381 -10.78 17.02 5.13
N LYS A 382 -10.41 17.44 3.92
CA LYS A 382 -9.01 17.56 3.53
C LYS A 382 -8.35 18.57 4.48
N THR A 383 -7.42 18.12 5.31
CA THR A 383 -6.56 19.06 6.04
C THR A 383 -5.73 19.81 5.00
N SER A 384 -6.03 21.10 4.82
CA SER A 384 -5.38 21.97 3.81
C SER A 384 -3.91 22.24 4.08
N LYS A 385 -3.41 21.85 5.27
CA LYS A 385 -1.99 21.94 5.63
C LYS A 385 -1.40 20.53 5.68
N PRO A 386 -0.29 20.25 4.98
CA PRO A 386 0.46 19.01 5.17
C PRO A 386 0.85 18.93 6.64
N SER A 387 0.50 17.84 7.31
CA SER A 387 0.85 17.56 8.70
C SER A 387 2.29 17.98 9.01
N ALA A 388 2.48 18.70 10.12
CA ALA A 388 3.82 19.09 10.55
C ALA A 388 4.68 17.82 10.67
N MET A 389 5.84 17.83 10.01
CA MET A 389 6.85 16.80 10.23
C MET A 389 7.31 16.92 11.69
N PRO A 390 7.54 15.81 12.41
CA PRO A 390 8.07 15.88 13.76
C PRO A 390 9.39 16.66 13.72
N ALA A 391 9.47 17.75 14.49
CA ALA A 391 10.70 18.49 14.64
C ALA A 391 11.76 17.54 15.23
N ARG A 392 12.97 17.52 14.65
CA ARG A 392 14.11 16.90 15.34
C ARG A 392 14.16 17.48 16.75
N ARG A 393 14.21 16.63 17.78
CA ARG A 393 14.80 17.05 19.06
C ARG A 393 16.13 17.68 18.67
N LYS A 394 16.31 18.97 18.98
CA LYS A 394 17.63 19.58 18.90
C LYS A 394 18.49 18.72 19.82
N ASP A 395 19.43 17.99 19.25
CA ASP A 395 20.50 17.37 20.02
C ASP A 395 21.11 18.51 20.84
N ARG A 396 20.99 18.39 22.17
CA ARG A 396 21.54 19.37 23.11
C ARG A 396 23.05 19.20 23.19
#